data_AF-A0A846PEF9-F1
#
_entry.id   AF-A0A846PEF9-F1
#
_cell.length_a   1.000
_cell.length_b   1.000
_cell.length_c   1.000
_cell.angle_alpha   90.00
_cell.angle_beta   90.00
_cell.angle_gamma   90.00
#
_symmetry.space_group_name_H-M   'P 1'
#
loop_
_entity.id
_entity.type
_entity.pdbx_description
1 polymer ?
#
loop_
_entity_poly.entity_id
_entity_poly.type
_entity_poly.pdbx_seq_one_letter_code
_entity_poly.pdbx_strand_id
1 'polypeptide(L)'
;MGLNPILEVHETIEEMERAAKEGAKGIGEIVGGYNFFPRLDNPLGDDRFIEILDKAGELRLPLLIHSCWGRHVWLKYSDPIYIDDFATSCPDTILIIAHSGGTYQRFNEGAIMVARKNPNVYLETSWTSTRIVEKMVKEVGAEKIIFA
;
A
#
# COMPACT_ATOMS: atom_id res chain seq x y z
N MET A 1 -9.16 -9.27 -4.63
CA MET A 1 -8.48 -10.04 -5.70
C MET A 1 -7.03 -9.62 -5.68
N GLY A 2 -6.11 -10.55 -5.44
CA GLY A 2 -4.68 -10.25 -5.44
C GLY A 2 -4.23 -9.98 -6.87
N LEU A 3 -3.59 -8.85 -7.12
CA LEU A 3 -2.95 -8.58 -8.40
C LEU A 3 -1.58 -9.26 -8.42
N ASN A 4 -1.28 -9.95 -9.52
CA ASN A 4 0.07 -10.44 -9.80
C ASN A 4 0.78 -9.43 -10.72
N PRO A 5 1.70 -8.60 -10.20
CA PRO A 5 2.34 -7.52 -10.93
C PRO A 5 3.45 -7.96 -11.90
N ILE A 6 3.41 -9.22 -12.31
CA ILE A 6 4.20 -9.75 -13.42
C ILE A 6 3.50 -9.45 -14.76
N LEU A 7 2.22 -9.10 -14.73
CA LEU A 7 1.46 -8.66 -15.90
C LEU A 7 1.89 -7.26 -16.35
N GLU A 8 1.78 -6.99 -17.64
CA GLU A 8 2.01 -5.65 -18.19
C GLU A 8 0.98 -4.65 -17.61
N VAL A 9 1.31 -3.35 -17.61
CA VAL A 9 0.44 -2.30 -17.02
C VAL A 9 -0.97 -2.35 -17.60
N HIS A 10 -1.08 -2.50 -18.92
CA HIS A 10 -2.37 -2.55 -19.61
C HIS A 10 -3.24 -3.72 -19.15
N GLU A 11 -2.68 -4.93 -19.01
CA GLU A 11 -3.41 -6.12 -18.53
C GLU A 11 -3.90 -5.92 -17.09
N THR A 12 -3.08 -5.27 -16.26
CA THR A 12 -3.43 -4.95 -14.87
C THR A 12 -4.62 -3.98 -14.81
N ILE A 13 -4.61 -2.95 -15.66
CA ILE A 13 -5.70 -1.97 -15.75
C ILE A 13 -6.99 -2.62 -16.26
N GLU A 14 -6.91 -3.43 -17.32
CA GLU A 14 -8.08 -4.15 -17.85
C GLU A 14 -8.73 -5.04 -16.79
N GLU A 15 -7.91 -5.73 -16.00
CA GLU A 15 -8.37 -6.57 -14.91
C GLU A 15 -9.01 -5.74 -13.77
N MET A 16 -8.43 -4.59 -13.42
CA MET A 16 -9.04 -3.67 -12.45
C MET A 16 -10.40 -3.16 -12.93
N GLU A 17 -10.53 -2.80 -14.21
CA GLU A 17 -11.81 -2.37 -14.79
C GLU A 17 -12.84 -3.50 -14.81
N ARG A 18 -12.43 -4.73 -15.13
CA ARG A 18 -13.29 -5.92 -15.08
C ARG A 18 -13.77 -6.16 -13.64
N ALA A 19 -12.86 -6.19 -12.68
CA ALA A 19 -13.18 -6.36 -11.27
C ALA A 19 -14.12 -5.26 -10.75
N ALA A 20 -13.89 -4.01 -11.14
CA ALA A 20 -14.78 -2.89 -10.83
C ALA A 20 -16.21 -3.11 -11.36
N LYS A 21 -16.33 -3.54 -12.62
CA LYS A 21 -17.63 -3.86 -13.26
C LYS A 21 -18.34 -5.02 -12.55
N GLU A 22 -17.59 -5.98 -12.03
CA GLU A 22 -18.11 -7.11 -11.24
C GLU A 22 -18.42 -6.75 -9.77
N GLY A 23 -18.18 -5.50 -9.37
CA GLY A 23 -18.57 -4.98 -8.06
C GLY A 23 -17.47 -5.03 -6.99
N ALA A 24 -16.21 -5.28 -7.38
CA ALA A 24 -15.08 -5.14 -6.47
C ALA A 24 -15.05 -3.73 -5.85
N LYS A 25 -14.59 -3.65 -4.60
CA LYS A 25 -14.52 -2.41 -3.79
C LYS A 25 -13.11 -2.03 -3.37
N GLY A 26 -12.12 -2.72 -3.92
CA GLY A 26 -10.71 -2.51 -3.64
C GLY A 26 -9.87 -3.59 -4.31
N ILE A 27 -8.58 -3.32 -4.39
CA ILE A 27 -7.60 -4.15 -5.07
C ILE A 27 -6.53 -4.58 -4.05
N GLY A 28 -6.16 -5.85 -4.06
CA GLY A 28 -5.11 -6.37 -3.19
C GLY A 28 -5.33 -7.80 -2.71
N GLU A 29 -4.38 -8.36 -1.96
CA GLU A 29 -3.14 -7.71 -1.52
C GLU A 29 -2.10 -7.57 -2.64
N ILE A 30 -1.50 -6.39 -2.77
CA ILE A 30 -0.39 -6.13 -3.70
C ILE A 30 0.92 -6.34 -2.95
N VAL A 31 1.67 -7.35 -3.34
CA VAL A 31 3.01 -7.56 -2.82
C VAL A 31 3.98 -6.73 -3.64
N GLY A 32 4.69 -5.82 -2.98
CA GLY A 32 5.80 -5.10 -3.58
C GLY A 32 6.93 -6.02 -4.01
N GLY A 33 6.82 -6.56 -5.21
CA GLY A 33 7.90 -7.30 -5.85
C GLY A 33 8.94 -6.35 -6.43
N TYR A 34 9.98 -6.93 -7.04
CA TYR A 34 11.10 -6.26 -7.70
C TYR A 34 10.73 -5.03 -8.55
N ASN A 35 9.51 -4.98 -9.10
CA ASN A 35 9.08 -4.03 -10.13
C ASN A 35 8.46 -2.72 -9.63
N PHE A 36 8.21 -2.53 -8.34
CA PHE A 36 7.46 -1.36 -7.88
C PHE A 36 8.26 -0.37 -7.08
N PHE A 37 9.22 -0.86 -6.29
CA PHE A 37 9.95 -0.03 -5.36
C PHE A 37 11.28 0.43 -5.94
N PRO A 38 11.78 1.60 -5.51
CA PRO A 38 12.93 2.23 -6.11
C PRO A 38 14.14 1.30 -6.16
N ARG A 39 14.76 1.29 -7.33
CA ARG A 39 16.01 0.58 -7.60
C ARG A 39 17.14 1.61 -7.62
N LEU A 40 18.38 1.15 -7.53
CA LEU A 40 19.55 2.03 -7.58
C LEU A 40 19.61 2.86 -8.88
N ASP A 41 18.96 2.38 -9.94
CA ASP A 41 18.85 2.98 -11.27
C ASP A 41 17.51 3.70 -11.54
N ASN A 42 16.50 3.53 -10.68
CA ASN A 42 15.23 4.27 -10.74
C ASN A 42 14.76 4.64 -9.31
N PRO A 43 15.13 5.83 -8.81
CA PRO A 43 14.89 6.23 -7.43
C PRO A 43 13.44 6.66 -7.13
N LEU A 44 12.57 6.79 -8.13
CA LEU A 44 11.15 7.17 -7.95
C LEU A 44 10.22 5.96 -7.84
N GLY A 45 10.73 4.74 -7.97
CA GLY A 45 9.87 3.60 -8.27
C GLY A 45 9.46 3.62 -9.75
N ASP A 46 8.77 2.59 -10.20
CA ASP A 46 8.46 2.44 -11.61
C ASP A 46 7.24 3.30 -11.97
N ASP A 47 7.36 4.21 -12.96
CA ASP A 47 6.24 5.04 -13.47
C ASP A 47 5.01 4.18 -13.82
N ARG A 48 5.24 2.92 -14.18
CA ARG A 48 4.20 1.90 -14.40
C ARG A 48 3.28 1.70 -13.20
N PHE A 49 3.79 1.80 -11.98
CA PHE A 49 2.96 1.67 -10.79
C PHE A 49 2.13 2.91 -10.54
N ILE A 50 2.68 4.10 -10.81
CA ILE A 50 1.93 5.36 -10.72
C ILE A 50 0.71 5.31 -11.65
N GLU A 51 0.86 4.79 -12.87
CA GLU A 51 -0.27 4.62 -13.80
C GLU A 51 -1.36 3.69 -13.24
N ILE A 52 -0.97 2.57 -12.60
CA ILE A 52 -1.90 1.65 -11.94
C ILE A 52 -2.62 2.35 -10.76
N LEU A 53 -1.89 3.13 -9.96
CA LEU A 53 -2.44 3.85 -8.81
C LEU A 53 -3.39 4.96 -9.24
N ASP A 54 -3.03 5.73 -10.26
CA ASP A 54 -3.86 6.78 -10.82
C ASP A 54 -5.17 6.19 -11.34
N LYS A 55 -5.08 5.09 -12.10
CA LYS A 55 -6.26 4.36 -12.57
C LYS A 55 -7.14 3.83 -11.44
N ALA A 56 -6.54 3.35 -10.35
CA ALA A 56 -7.29 2.92 -9.18
C ALA A 56 -8.05 4.08 -8.52
N GLY A 57 -7.45 5.27 -8.51
CA GLY A 57 -8.07 6.53 -8.08
C GLY A 57 -9.29 6.88 -8.92
N GLU A 58 -9.16 6.84 -10.26
CA GLU A 58 -10.28 7.05 -11.19
C GLU A 58 -11.45 6.09 -10.92
N LEU A 59 -11.13 4.81 -10.70
CA LEU A 59 -12.10 3.75 -10.42
C LEU A 59 -12.65 3.80 -8.98
N ARG A 60 -12.10 4.66 -8.12
CA ARG A 60 -12.39 4.75 -6.68
C ARG A 60 -12.21 3.42 -5.96
N LEU A 61 -11.16 2.69 -6.34
CA LEU A 61 -10.78 1.43 -5.74
C LEU A 61 -9.57 1.65 -4.81
N PRO A 62 -9.70 1.56 -3.48
CA PRO A 62 -8.55 1.56 -2.59
C PRO A 62 -7.62 0.37 -2.87
N LEU A 63 -6.32 0.56 -2.70
CA LEU A 63 -5.33 -0.51 -2.83
C LEU A 63 -4.75 -0.90 -1.47
N LEU A 64 -4.74 -2.22 -1.20
CA LEU A 64 -4.08 -2.81 -0.05
C LEU A 64 -2.67 -3.27 -0.45
N ILE A 65 -1.64 -2.69 0.17
CA ILE A 65 -0.23 -2.91 -0.18
C ILE A 65 0.49 -3.63 0.97
N HIS A 66 1.09 -4.77 0.65
CA HIS A 66 1.91 -5.54 1.58
C HIS A 66 3.11 -4.71 2.06
N SER A 67 3.25 -4.56 3.37
CA SER A 67 4.33 -3.73 3.93
C SER A 67 4.75 -4.21 5.32
N CYS A 68 5.19 -5.47 5.41
CA CYS A 68 5.84 -5.98 6.61
C CYS A 68 6.99 -6.93 6.26
N TRP A 69 7.78 -7.28 7.28
CA TRP A 69 8.79 -8.32 7.12
C TRP A 69 8.15 -9.64 6.64
N GLY A 70 8.74 -10.27 5.62
CA GLY A 70 8.31 -11.56 5.11
C GLY A 70 9.47 -12.35 4.49
N ARG A 71 9.40 -13.68 4.52
CA ARG A 71 10.47 -14.56 3.98
C ARG A 71 10.60 -14.52 2.45
N HIS A 72 9.59 -14.02 1.75
CA HIS A 72 9.46 -14.11 0.29
C HIS A 72 9.66 -12.79 -0.44
N VAL A 73 9.94 -11.71 0.31
CA VAL A 73 10.14 -10.36 -0.24
C VAL A 73 11.43 -9.77 0.34
N TRP A 74 12.16 -9.01 -0.47
CA TRP A 74 13.34 -8.30 0.01
C TRP A 74 12.92 -7.22 1.00
N LEU A 75 13.61 -7.09 2.13
CA LEU A 75 13.21 -6.18 3.20
C LEU A 75 12.97 -4.73 2.75
N LYS A 76 13.79 -4.22 1.83
CA LYS A 76 13.59 -2.88 1.27
C LYS A 76 12.24 -2.75 0.55
N TYR A 77 11.76 -3.78 -0.11
CA TYR A 77 10.48 -3.77 -0.82
C TYR A 77 9.28 -4.04 0.08
N SER A 78 9.48 -4.12 1.38
CA SER A 78 8.38 -4.22 2.34
C SER A 78 8.41 -3.08 3.35
N ASP A 79 9.35 -2.14 3.21
CA ASP A 79 9.46 -0.98 4.09
C ASP A 79 8.31 -0.01 3.75
N PRO A 80 7.42 0.30 4.72
CA PRO A 80 6.29 1.19 4.49
C PRO A 80 6.69 2.60 4.03
N ILE A 81 7.94 3.03 4.27
CA ILE A 81 8.38 4.39 3.90
C ILE A 81 8.24 4.66 2.41
N TYR A 82 8.37 3.64 1.56
CA TYR A 82 8.26 3.81 0.11
C TYR A 82 6.83 4.05 -0.37
N ILE A 83 5.82 3.84 0.48
CA ILE A 83 4.43 4.21 0.17
C ILE A 83 4.27 5.73 0.17
N ASP A 84 5.18 6.49 0.79
CA ASP A 84 5.16 7.94 0.81
C ASP A 84 5.23 8.57 -0.59
N ASP A 85 6.13 8.05 -1.43
CA ASP A 85 6.36 8.56 -2.79
C ASP A 85 5.08 8.41 -3.63
N PHE A 86 4.42 7.26 -3.51
CA PHE A 86 3.16 6.95 -4.19
C PHE A 86 1.98 7.75 -3.65
N ALA A 87 1.85 7.85 -2.33
CA ALA A 87 0.79 8.62 -1.70
C ALA A 87 0.86 10.10 -2.08
N THR A 88 2.09 10.64 -2.15
CA THR A 88 2.35 12.03 -2.57
C THR A 88 2.05 12.22 -4.06
N SER A 89 2.39 11.25 -4.90
CA SER A 89 2.20 11.33 -6.36
C SER A 89 0.75 11.11 -6.80
N CYS A 90 -0.01 10.30 -6.06
CA CYS A 90 -1.40 9.95 -6.36
C CYS A 90 -2.32 10.33 -5.18
N PRO A 91 -2.51 11.63 -4.88
CA PRO A 91 -3.23 12.09 -3.68
C PRO A 91 -4.72 11.71 -3.67
N ASP A 92 -5.32 11.49 -4.86
CA ASP A 92 -6.72 11.09 -5.00
C ASP A 92 -6.96 9.57 -4.85
N THR A 93 -5.87 8.79 -4.75
CA THR A 93 -5.93 7.33 -4.61
C THR A 93 -5.76 6.94 -3.15
N ILE A 94 -6.70 6.12 -2.64
CA ILE A 94 -6.64 5.60 -1.27
C ILE A 94 -5.68 4.42 -1.20
N LEU A 95 -4.68 4.53 -0.32
CA LEU A 95 -3.69 3.49 -0.06
C LEU A 95 -3.84 2.94 1.35
N ILE A 96 -3.82 1.61 1.48
CA ILE A 96 -3.92 0.90 2.76
C ILE A 96 -2.62 0.13 2.97
N ILE A 97 -1.93 0.44 4.05
CA ILE A 97 -0.69 -0.21 4.49
C ILE A 97 -1.07 -1.52 5.19
N ALA A 98 -0.95 -2.64 4.48
CA ALA A 98 -1.24 -3.96 5.04
C ALA A 98 -0.27 -4.27 6.18
N HIS A 99 -0.84 -4.78 7.26
CA HIS A 99 -0.14 -5.12 8.50
C HIS A 99 0.54 -3.95 9.22
N SER A 100 0.41 -2.71 8.74
CA SER A 100 1.01 -1.52 9.36
C SER A 100 2.48 -1.68 9.78
N GLY A 101 3.32 -2.32 8.95
CA GLY A 101 4.73 -2.58 9.30
C GLY A 101 4.97 -3.83 10.17
N GLY A 102 3.92 -4.51 10.61
CA GLY A 102 3.98 -5.68 11.48
C GLY A 102 4.51 -5.37 12.87
N THR A 103 5.18 -6.34 13.50
CA THR A 103 5.63 -6.23 14.90
C THR A 103 6.98 -5.54 15.08
N TYR A 104 7.73 -5.29 14.00
CA TYR A 104 9.05 -4.67 14.08
C TYR A 104 8.95 -3.14 14.13
N GLN A 105 9.51 -2.55 15.19
CA GLN A 105 9.37 -1.12 15.51
C GLN A 105 9.72 -0.19 14.35
N ARG A 106 10.86 -0.42 13.66
CA ARG A 106 11.26 0.42 12.52
C ARG A 106 10.15 0.51 11.46
N PHE A 107 9.54 -0.63 11.12
CA PHE A 107 8.54 -0.69 10.06
C PHE A 107 7.22 -0.07 10.52
N ASN A 108 6.74 -0.40 11.72
CA ASN A 108 5.48 0.19 12.21
C ASN A 108 5.59 1.69 12.49
N GLU A 109 6.74 2.21 12.90
CA GLU A 109 6.98 3.65 13.00
C GLU A 109 6.99 4.32 11.63
N GLY A 110 7.59 3.68 10.62
CA GLY A 110 7.52 4.12 9.24
C GLY A 110 6.07 4.20 8.73
N ALA A 111 5.28 3.14 8.94
CA ALA A 111 3.87 3.11 8.56
C ALA A 111 3.06 4.25 9.19
N ILE A 112 3.22 4.44 10.51
CA ILE A 112 2.56 5.54 11.24
C ILE A 112 2.97 6.90 10.67
N MET A 113 4.26 7.10 10.38
CA MET A 113 4.76 8.36 9.83
C MET A 113 4.19 8.67 8.44
N VAL A 114 4.12 7.66 7.57
CA VAL A 114 3.54 7.81 6.23
C VAL A 114 2.04 8.12 6.32
N ALA A 115 1.29 7.39 7.15
CA ALA A 115 -0.14 7.65 7.36
C ALA A 115 -0.40 9.02 8.00
N ARG A 116 0.49 9.48 8.89
CA ARG A 116 0.40 10.81 9.51
C ARG A 116 0.65 11.93 8.50
N LYS A 117 1.60 11.75 7.58
CA LYS A 117 1.95 12.74 6.55
C LYS A 117 0.86 12.82 5.46
N ASN A 118 0.33 11.68 5.02
CA ASN A 118 -0.49 11.58 3.81
C ASN A 118 -1.97 11.34 4.13
N PRO A 119 -2.90 12.27 3.81
CA PRO A 119 -4.33 12.14 4.11
C PRO A 119 -5.00 10.89 3.52
N ASN A 120 -4.56 10.46 2.33
CA ASN A 120 -5.07 9.31 1.58
C ASN A 120 -4.50 7.95 2.01
N VAL A 121 -3.69 7.90 3.07
CA VAL A 121 -3.09 6.67 3.59
C VAL A 121 -3.74 6.22 4.90
N TYR A 122 -4.07 4.92 4.95
CA TYR A 122 -4.72 4.22 6.05
C TYR A 122 -3.89 3.01 6.53
N LEU A 123 -4.10 2.61 7.78
CA LEU A 123 -3.35 1.57 8.48
C LEU A 123 -4.24 0.36 8.78
N GLU A 124 -3.85 -0.83 8.33
CA GLU A 124 -4.59 -2.08 8.51
C GLU A 124 -3.97 -2.94 9.64
N THR A 125 -4.80 -3.56 10.48
CA THR A 125 -4.38 -4.06 11.81
C THR A 125 -3.92 -5.53 11.88
N SER A 126 -4.10 -6.33 10.84
CA SER A 126 -3.68 -7.74 10.85
C SER A 126 -2.16 -7.86 11.08
N TRP A 127 -1.70 -8.94 11.73
CA TRP A 127 -0.29 -9.11 12.09
C TRP A 127 0.34 -8.00 12.96
N THR A 128 -0.48 -7.11 13.53
CA THR A 128 -0.04 -6.13 14.53
C THR A 128 -0.44 -6.57 15.93
N SER A 129 0.30 -6.09 16.93
CA SER A 129 -0.11 -6.26 18.33
C SER A 129 -1.08 -5.16 18.74
N THR A 130 -1.95 -5.43 19.71
CA THR A 130 -2.88 -4.43 20.27
C THR A 130 -2.19 -3.17 20.78
N ARG A 131 -0.96 -3.30 21.31
CA ARG A 131 -0.13 -2.16 21.72
C ARG A 131 0.27 -1.27 20.53
N ILE A 132 0.51 -1.86 19.36
CA ILE A 132 0.79 -1.09 18.14
C ILE A 132 -0.49 -0.41 17.67
N VAL A 133 -1.63 -1.11 17.66
CA VAL A 133 -2.94 -0.50 17.35
C VAL A 133 -3.24 0.70 18.24
N GLU A 134 -3.02 0.59 19.55
CA GLU A 134 -3.17 1.71 20.48
C GLU A 134 -2.26 2.89 20.10
N LYS A 135 -1.01 2.63 19.72
CA LYS A 135 -0.07 3.66 19.24
C LYS A 135 -0.57 4.31 17.95
N MET A 136 -1.05 3.53 16.98
CA MET A 136 -1.58 4.05 15.72
C MET A 136 -2.76 4.99 15.98
N VAL A 137 -3.74 4.57 16.78
CA VAL A 137 -4.90 5.41 17.13
C VAL A 137 -4.48 6.72 17.80
N LYS A 138 -3.49 6.68 18.71
CA LYS A 138 -2.98 7.89 19.38
C LYS A 138 -2.29 8.86 18.44
N GLU A 139 -1.58 8.36 17.43
CA GLU A 139 -0.75 9.18 16.53
C GLU A 139 -1.52 9.71 15.31
N VAL A 140 -2.46 8.92 14.77
CA VAL A 140 -3.13 9.25 13.50
C VAL A 140 -4.66 9.25 13.56
N GLY A 141 -5.24 8.97 14.73
CA GLY A 141 -6.69 8.91 14.92
C GLY A 141 -7.29 7.56 14.50
N ALA A 142 -8.45 7.22 15.06
CA ALA A 142 -9.14 5.95 14.80
C ALA A 142 -9.75 5.90 13.39
N GLU A 143 -10.03 7.06 12.80
CA GLU A 143 -10.55 7.23 11.44
C GLU A 143 -9.59 6.74 10.35
N LYS A 144 -8.30 6.61 10.68
CA LYS A 144 -7.28 6.08 9.77
C LYS A 144 -6.99 4.59 9.93
N ILE A 145 -7.70 3.92 10.84
CA ILE A 145 -7.44 2.52 11.18
C ILE A 145 -8.49 1.61 10.57
N ILE A 146 -8.06 0.56 9.87
CA ILE A 146 -8.90 -0.47 9.26
C ILE A 146 -8.69 -1.78 10.02
N PHE A 147 -9.79 -2.30 10.58
CA PHE A 147 -9.78 -3.59 11.27
C PHE A 147 -9.85 -4.76 10.29
N ALA A 148 -9.14 -5.84 10.60
CA ALA A 148 -9.18 -7.12 9.89
C ALA A 148 -9.08 -8.30 10.87
#